data_AF-A0A0C2CXP4-F1
#
_entry.id   AF-A0A0C2CXP4-F1
#
_cell.length_a   1.000
_cell.length_b   1.000
_cell.length_c   1.000
_cell.angle_alpha   90.00
_cell.angle_beta   90.00
_cell.angle_gamma   90.00
#
_symmetry.space_group_name_H-M   'P 1'
#
loop_
_entity.id
_entity.type
_entity.pdbx_description
1 polymer ?
#
loop_
_entity_poly.entity_id
_entity_poly.type
_entity_poly.pdbx_seq_one_letter_code
_entity_poly.pdbx_strand_id
1 'polypeptide(L)'
;MFRLHAASFPAFGQGPDKISHLNFALEVWTSPLTYYGLKNVSDYDDNRLYTFANMANGKTLRFACGYKSDCNGNDVHISCIYNLMGGYPHSVLYETGKMCTKNKDCTTYERSTCDPISHLFVFRGTPPPPGS
;
A
#
# COMPACT_ATOMS: atom_id res chain seq x y z
N MET A 1 -6.61 10.93 25.10
CA MET A 1 -6.22 12.13 24.33
C MET A 1 -4.77 11.97 23.95
N PHE A 2 -4.47 11.33 22.82
CA PHE A 2 -3.10 11.06 22.40
C PHE A 2 -2.67 12.05 21.33
N ARG A 3 -1.57 12.75 21.63
CA ARG A 3 -0.89 13.73 20.77
C ARG A 3 -0.45 13.05 19.47
N LEU A 4 -0.98 13.52 18.35
CA LEU A 4 -0.27 13.50 17.09
C LEU A 4 1.06 14.24 17.33
N HIS A 5 2.18 13.51 17.27
CA HIS A 5 3.49 14.15 17.16
C HIS A 5 3.43 14.97 15.88
N ALA A 6 3.50 16.29 16.05
CA ALA A 6 3.46 17.33 15.03
C ALA A 6 3.27 16.76 13.63
N ALA A 7 2.01 16.67 13.19
CA ALA A 7 1.74 16.70 11.77
C ALA A 7 2.56 17.90 11.28
N SER A 8 3.55 17.62 10.44
CA SER A 8 4.31 18.60 9.70
C SER A 8 3.32 19.26 8.74
N PHE A 9 2.41 20.06 9.28
CA PHE A 9 1.59 20.97 8.51
C PHE A 9 2.60 21.83 7.76
N PRO A 10 2.63 21.79 6.42
CA PRO A 10 3.55 22.63 5.67
C PRO A 10 3.30 24.08 6.09
N ALA A 11 4.39 24.82 6.29
CA ALA A 11 4.34 26.21 6.72
C ALA A 11 3.40 27.01 5.80
N PHE A 12 2.49 27.79 6.40
CA PHE A 12 1.67 28.76 5.69
C PHE A 12 2.58 29.67 4.84
N GLY A 13 2.51 29.56 3.51
CA GLY A 13 3.19 30.47 2.59
C GLY A 13 3.85 29.84 1.35
N GLN A 14 4.00 28.51 1.28
CA GLN A 14 4.33 27.80 0.05
C GLN A 14 3.31 26.68 -0.14
N GLY A 15 2.65 26.62 -1.30
CA GLY A 15 1.80 25.47 -1.63
C GLY A 15 2.60 24.18 -1.47
N PRO A 16 2.01 23.08 -0.97
CA PRO A 16 2.78 21.88 -0.67
C PRO A 16 3.46 21.39 -1.95
N ASP A 17 4.75 21.06 -1.87
CA ASP A 17 5.46 20.48 -2.99
C ASP A 17 4.93 19.07 -3.31
N LYS A 18 5.28 18.52 -4.47
CA LYS A 18 4.81 17.21 -4.94
C LYS A 18 5.03 16.09 -3.91
N ILE A 19 6.13 16.11 -3.16
CA ILE A 19 6.44 15.08 -2.16
C ILE A 19 5.51 15.20 -0.96
N SER A 20 5.22 16.43 -0.52
CA SER A 20 4.26 16.68 0.57
C SER A 20 2.86 16.16 0.22
N HIS A 21 2.37 16.42 -1.00
CA HIS A 21 1.08 15.85 -1.46
C HIS A 21 1.09 14.33 -1.52
N LEU A 22 2.20 13.73 -1.97
CA LEU A 22 2.32 12.28 -2.03
C LEU A 22 2.33 11.64 -0.63
N ASN A 23 3.08 12.21 0.31
CA ASN A 23 3.13 11.74 1.69
C ASN A 23 1.74 11.82 2.33
N PHE A 24 1.04 12.94 2.15
CA PHE A 24 -0.33 13.11 2.62
C PHE A 24 -1.29 12.06 2.01
N ALA A 25 -1.20 11.81 0.70
CA ALA A 25 -2.02 10.79 0.05
C ALA A 25 -1.78 9.39 0.63
N LEU A 26 -0.51 9.02 0.87
CA LEU A 26 -0.15 7.74 1.48
C LEU A 26 -0.66 7.61 2.93
N GLU A 27 -0.58 8.68 3.73
CA GLU A 27 -1.16 8.71 5.08
C GLU A 27 -2.67 8.54 5.04
N VAL A 28 -3.36 9.25 4.14
CA VAL A 28 -4.81 9.13 3.98
C VAL A 28 -5.21 7.72 3.55
N TRP A 29 -4.51 7.11 2.58
CA TRP A 29 -4.85 5.78 2.07
C TRP A 29 -4.58 4.65 3.08
N THR A 30 -3.64 4.85 4.01
CA THR A 30 -3.33 3.90 5.08
C THR A 30 -4.17 4.15 6.35
N SER A 31 -4.72 5.35 6.53
CA SER A 31 -5.54 5.72 7.69
C SER A 31 -6.74 4.81 8.00
N PRO A 32 -7.40 4.14 7.03
CA PRO A 32 -8.50 3.23 7.34
C PRO A 32 -8.08 2.07 8.25
N LEU A 33 -6.83 1.60 8.15
CA LEU A 33 -6.29 0.58 9.05
C LEU A 33 -6.29 1.09 10.50
N THR A 34 -5.85 2.32 10.72
CA THR A 34 -5.75 2.91 12.07
C THR A 34 -7.13 3.23 12.65
N TYR A 35 -8.08 3.64 11.81
CA TYR A 35 -9.39 4.12 12.27
C TYR A 35 -10.42 2.99 12.43
N TYR A 36 -10.49 2.06 11.47
CA TYR A 36 -11.45 0.96 11.50
C TYR A 36 -10.85 -0.35 11.99
N GLY A 37 -9.55 -0.54 11.82
CA GLY A 37 -8.89 -1.81 12.12
C GLY A 37 -9.25 -2.92 11.12
N LEU A 38 -8.52 -4.02 11.20
CA LEU A 38 -8.87 -5.29 10.56
C LEU A 38 -9.56 -6.17 11.60
N LYS A 39 -10.76 -6.69 11.32
CA LYS A 39 -11.45 -7.55 12.30
C LYS A 39 -10.79 -8.92 12.43
N ASN A 40 -10.36 -9.49 11.31
CA ASN A 40 -9.45 -10.63 11.25
C ASN A 40 -8.13 -10.12 10.69
N VAL A 41 -6.99 -10.54 11.28
CA VAL A 41 -5.65 -9.95 11.13
C VAL A 41 -5.26 -9.61 9.69
N SER A 42 -5.80 -10.31 8.69
CA SER A 42 -5.53 -10.08 7.28
C SER A 42 -6.73 -10.18 6.34
N ASP A 43 -7.96 -10.37 6.83
CA ASP A 43 -9.10 -10.51 5.93
C ASP A 43 -9.65 -9.15 5.52
N TYR A 44 -9.96 -9.01 4.24
CA TYR A 44 -10.72 -7.87 3.74
C TYR A 44 -12.22 -8.10 3.95
N ASP A 45 -12.74 -7.52 5.04
CA ASP A 45 -14.13 -7.66 5.48
C ASP A 45 -14.91 -6.34 5.50
N ASP A 46 -14.26 -5.24 5.12
CA ASP A 46 -14.81 -3.88 5.17
C ASP A 46 -14.37 -3.04 3.98
N ASN A 47 -15.35 -2.56 3.20
CA ASN A 47 -15.09 -1.75 2.01
C ASN A 47 -14.38 -0.42 2.31
N ARG A 48 -14.43 0.05 3.56
CA ARG A 48 -13.70 1.25 3.99
C ARG A 48 -12.19 1.05 3.98
N LEU A 49 -11.71 -0.20 3.97
CA LEU A 49 -10.30 -0.54 3.91
C LEU A 49 -9.76 -0.66 2.47
N TYR A 50 -10.56 -0.37 1.45
CA TYR A 50 -10.22 -0.64 0.04
C TYR A 50 -8.85 -0.06 -0.39
N THR A 51 -8.55 1.18 0.00
CA THR A 51 -7.26 1.82 -0.35
C THR A 51 -6.09 1.09 0.32
N PHE A 52 -6.21 0.80 1.61
CA PHE A 52 -5.21 0.04 2.35
C PHE A 52 -5.05 -1.38 1.80
N ALA A 53 -6.15 -2.06 1.49
CA ALA A 53 -6.18 -3.41 0.95
C ALA A 53 -5.36 -3.53 -0.35
N ASN A 54 -5.50 -2.56 -1.27
CA ASN A 54 -4.71 -2.57 -2.50
C ASN A 54 -3.21 -2.33 -2.25
N MET A 55 -2.86 -1.51 -1.25
CA MET A 55 -1.46 -1.27 -0.86
C MET A 55 -0.82 -2.46 -0.16
N ALA A 56 -1.57 -3.14 0.72
CA ALA A 56 -1.06 -4.18 1.61
C ALA A 56 -1.19 -5.61 1.05
N ASN A 57 -1.75 -5.78 -0.15
CA ASN A 57 -1.92 -7.10 -0.76
C ASN A 57 -0.55 -7.76 -1.02
N GLY A 58 -0.23 -8.81 -0.26
CA GLY A 58 1.06 -9.51 -0.30
C GLY A 58 1.33 -10.25 -1.62
N LYS A 59 0.32 -10.43 -2.48
CA LYS A 59 0.48 -11.01 -3.82
C LYS A 59 0.78 -9.94 -4.87
N THR A 60 0.56 -8.66 -4.59
CA THR A 60 0.81 -7.59 -5.57
C THR A 60 2.31 -7.46 -5.86
N LEU A 61 2.67 -7.47 -7.15
CA LEU A 61 4.06 -7.47 -7.61
C LEU A 61 4.46 -6.17 -8.30
N ARG A 62 3.48 -5.42 -8.81
CA ARG A 62 3.72 -4.19 -9.56
C ARG A 62 2.65 -3.17 -9.22
N PHE A 63 3.11 -1.93 -9.08
CA PHE A 63 2.25 -0.78 -8.96
C PHE A 63 2.86 0.40 -9.74
N ALA A 64 2.02 1.33 -10.14
CA ALA A 64 2.43 2.56 -10.79
C ALA A 64 1.54 3.70 -10.30
N CYS A 65 2.13 4.88 -10.06
CA CYS A 65 1.41 6.05 -9.59
C CYS A 65 1.53 7.21 -10.58
N GLY A 66 0.43 7.93 -10.78
CA GLY A 66 0.36 9.17 -11.55
C GLY A 66 0.10 10.35 -10.62
N TYR A 67 0.71 11.49 -10.95
CA TYR A 67 0.52 12.77 -10.27
C TYR A 67 0.16 13.83 -11.30
N LYS A 68 -0.90 14.59 -11.04
CA LYS A 68 -1.27 15.76 -11.84
C LYS A 68 -1.70 16.88 -10.90
N SER A 69 -0.98 18.00 -10.96
CA SER A 69 -1.42 19.26 -10.36
C SER A 69 -2.33 20.03 -11.32
N ASP A 70 -3.02 21.01 -10.77
CA ASP A 70 -3.80 22.00 -11.49
C ASP A 70 -4.99 21.38 -12.24
N CYS A 71 -5.58 20.35 -11.64
CA CYS A 71 -6.85 19.81 -12.10
C CYS A 71 -7.96 20.78 -11.68
N ASN A 72 -8.68 21.38 -12.62
CA ASN A 72 -9.83 22.26 -12.34
C ASN A 72 -9.59 23.30 -11.21
N GLY A 73 -8.47 24.02 -11.24
CA GLY A 73 -8.09 24.98 -10.19
C GLY A 73 -6.81 24.56 -9.48
N ASN A 74 -6.80 24.63 -8.15
CA ASN A 74 -5.66 24.25 -7.30
C ASN A 74 -5.69 22.77 -6.86
N ASP A 75 -6.53 21.92 -7.48
CA ASP A 75 -6.64 20.52 -7.06
C ASP A 75 -5.48 19.69 -7.59
N VAL A 76 -5.11 18.69 -6.79
CA VAL A 76 -4.05 17.75 -7.08
C VAL A 76 -4.64 16.36 -7.11
N HIS A 77 -4.46 15.66 -8.23
CA HIS A 77 -4.87 14.28 -8.39
C HIS A 77 -3.67 13.36 -8.30
N ILE A 78 -3.75 12.40 -7.38
CA ILE A 78 -2.78 11.33 -7.21
C ILE A 78 -3.55 10.01 -7.29
N SER A 79 -3.06 9.11 -8.14
CA SER A 79 -3.67 7.79 -8.31
C SER A 79 -2.59 6.75 -8.44
N CYS A 80 -2.77 5.59 -7.80
CA CYS A 80 -1.92 4.43 -7.94
C CYS A 80 -2.74 3.24 -8.45
N ILE A 81 -2.16 2.51 -9.40
CA ILE A 81 -2.75 1.33 -10.02
C ILE A 81 -1.86 0.14 -9.65
N TYR A 82 -2.49 -0.99 -9.32
CA TYR A 82 -1.84 -2.22 -8.90
C TYR A 82 -2.16 -3.33 -9.89
N ASN A 83 -1.22 -4.26 -10.12
CA ASN A 83 -1.45 -5.37 -11.05
C ASN A 83 -2.41 -6.43 -10.49
N LEU A 84 -2.63 -6.46 -9.18
CA LEU A 84 -3.62 -7.29 -8.51
C LEU A 84 -4.43 -6.44 -7.52
N MET A 85 -5.74 -6.67 -7.49
CA MET A 85 -6.65 -5.99 -6.55
C MET A 85 -6.61 -6.69 -5.20
N GLY A 86 -6.39 -5.93 -4.12
CA GLY A 86 -6.49 -6.43 -2.75
C GLY A 86 -7.91 -6.38 -2.20
N GLY A 87 -8.68 -5.36 -2.58
CA GLY A 87 -10.04 -5.11 -2.10
C GLY A 87 -11.13 -6.03 -2.68
N TYR A 88 -10.82 -7.29 -2.96
CA TYR A 88 -11.82 -8.28 -3.34
C TYR A 88 -12.52 -8.81 -2.08
N PRO A 89 -13.86 -8.79 -1.98
CA PRO A 89 -14.57 -9.24 -0.79
C PRO A 89 -14.14 -10.63 -0.32
N HIS A 90 -13.90 -10.79 0.98
CA HIS A 90 -13.45 -12.04 1.61
C HIS A 90 -12.09 -12.55 1.13
N SER A 91 -11.25 -11.67 0.54
CA SER A 91 -9.86 -12.00 0.25
C SER A 91 -9.01 -11.91 1.53
N VAL A 92 -7.96 -12.72 1.57
CA VAL A 92 -6.87 -12.57 2.54
C VAL A 92 -5.84 -11.64 1.93
N LEU A 93 -5.61 -10.48 2.55
CA LEU A 93 -4.66 -9.46 2.09
C LEU A 93 -3.22 -9.95 2.16
N TYR A 94 -2.85 -10.63 3.25
CA TYR A 94 -1.53 -11.20 3.47
C TYR A 94 -1.62 -12.40 4.41
N GLU A 95 -0.68 -13.32 4.30
CA GLU A 95 -0.58 -14.46 5.22
C GLU A 95 0.15 -14.04 6.49
N THR A 96 -0.42 -14.37 7.65
CA THR A 96 0.25 -14.16 8.93
C THR A 96 1.36 -15.18 9.10
N GLY A 97 2.59 -14.74 9.31
CA GLY A 97 3.73 -15.64 9.43
C GLY A 97 5.00 -14.93 9.87
N LYS A 98 6.10 -15.68 9.87
CA LYS A 98 7.43 -15.12 10.09
C LYS A 98 7.90 -14.45 8.81
N MET A 99 8.57 -13.30 8.96
CA MET A 99 9.29 -12.67 7.87
C MET A 99 10.35 -13.62 7.27
N CYS A 100 10.67 -13.48 5.99
CA CYS A 100 11.70 -14.35 5.41
C CYS A 100 13.08 -14.05 5.97
N THR A 101 13.90 -15.09 6.02
CA THR A 101 15.32 -15.02 6.40
C THR A 101 16.22 -15.59 5.31
N LYS A 102 15.67 -16.42 4.42
CA LYS A 102 16.36 -17.06 3.30
C LYS A 102 15.41 -17.17 2.10
N ASN A 103 15.97 -17.27 0.90
CA ASN A 103 15.19 -17.39 -0.34
C ASN A 103 14.18 -18.54 -0.34
N LYS A 104 14.48 -19.64 0.38
CA LYS A 104 13.58 -20.80 0.49
C LYS A 104 12.28 -20.52 1.28
N ASP A 105 12.24 -19.44 2.05
CA ASP A 105 11.02 -19.04 2.77
C ASP A 105 10.02 -18.36 1.83
N CYS A 106 10.47 -17.91 0.66
CA CYS A 106 9.64 -17.20 -0.32
C CYS A 106 8.89 -18.18 -1.22
N THR A 107 7.68 -18.57 -0.82
CA THR A 107 6.88 -19.61 -1.49
C THR A 107 5.77 -19.09 -2.41
N THR A 108 5.39 -17.81 -2.30
CA THR A 108 4.25 -17.23 -3.05
C THR A 108 4.45 -17.27 -4.57
N TYR A 109 5.66 -16.95 -5.03
CA TYR A 109 6.03 -17.01 -6.44
C TYR A 109 7.35 -17.76 -6.59
N GLU A 110 7.40 -18.72 -7.53
CA GLU A 110 8.62 -19.47 -7.79
C GLU A 110 9.79 -18.55 -8.13
N ARG A 111 10.99 -18.91 -7.64
CA ARG A 111 12.23 -18.13 -7.81
C ARG A 111 12.22 -16.75 -7.16
N SER A 112 11.33 -16.50 -6.21
CA SER A 112 11.43 -15.33 -5.34
C SER A 112 12.64 -15.44 -4.41
N THR A 113 13.25 -14.29 -4.12
CA THR A 113 14.34 -14.18 -3.14
C THR A 113 13.86 -13.41 -1.92
N CYS A 114 14.54 -13.57 -0.79
CA CYS A 114 14.31 -12.75 0.39
C CYS A 114 15.28 -11.57 0.39
N ASP A 115 14.77 -10.35 0.50
CA ASP A 115 15.61 -9.17 0.70
C ASP A 115 16.06 -9.11 2.18
N PRO A 116 17.38 -9.08 2.46
CA PRO A 116 17.88 -9.21 3.83
C PRO A 116 17.67 -7.95 4.69
N ILE A 117 17.31 -6.81 4.10
CA ILE A 117 17.14 -5.54 4.82
C ILE A 117 15.67 -5.31 5.16
N SER A 118 14.80 -5.46 4.16
CA SER A 118 13.36 -5.24 4.30
C SER A 118 12.60 -6.50 4.73
N HIS A 119 13.23 -7.68 4.62
CA HIS A 119 12.59 -8.99 4.82
C HIS A 119 11.38 -9.23 3.91
N LEU A 120 11.33 -8.55 2.76
CA LEU A 120 10.29 -8.69 1.75
C LEU A 120 10.68 -9.73 0.70
N PHE A 121 9.67 -10.37 0.12
CA PHE A 121 9.86 -11.27 -1.00
C PHE A 121 10.08 -10.42 -2.26
N VAL A 122 11.14 -10.72 -3.02
CA VAL A 122 11.47 -10.03 -4.25
C VAL A 122 11.35 -11.00 -5.42
N PHE A 123 10.40 -10.72 -6.32
CA PHE A 123 10.21 -11.46 -7.55
C PHE A 123 10.69 -10.64 -8.75
N ARG A 124 11.51 -11.24 -9.62
CA ARG A 124 12.11 -10.58 -10.80
C ARG A 124 11.55 -11.07 -12.15
N GLY A 125 10.57 -11.96 -12.14
CA GLY A 125 9.96 -12.49 -13.35
C GLY A 125 8.84 -11.61 -13.92
N THR A 126 8.14 -12.16 -14.92
CA THR A 126 6.87 -11.61 -15.39
C THR A 126 5.76 -12.01 -14.41
N PRO A 127 5.03 -11.06 -13.81
CA PRO A 127 3.90 -11.36 -12.95
C PRO A 127 2.89 -12.22 -13.69
N PRO A 128 2.27 -13.20 -13.00
CA PRO A 128 1.18 -13.93 -13.58
C PRO A 128 -0.01 -13.02 -13.89
N PRO A 129 -0.86 -13.37 -14.87
CA PRO A 129 -2.06 -12.62 -15.16
C PRO A 129 -3.00 -12.59 -13.95
N PRO A 130 -3.84 -11.55 -13.81
CA PRO A 130 -4.82 -11.49 -12.74
C PRO A 130 -5.77 -12.70 -12.79
N GLY A 131 -5.88 -13.46 -11.71
CA GLY A 131 -6.84 -14.56 -11.56
C GLY A 131 -6.34 -15.97 -11.92
N SER A 132 -5.03 -16.16 -12.12
CA SER A 132 -4.40 -17.50 -12.20
C SER A 132 -4.02 -18.07 -10.84
#